data_AF-G2KTD1-F1
#
_entry.id   AF-G2KTD1-F1
#
_cell.length_a   1.000
_cell.length_b   1.000
_cell.length_c   1.000
_cell.angle_alpha   90.00
_cell.angle_beta   90.00
_cell.angle_gamma   90.00
#
_symmetry.space_group_name_H-M   'P 1'
#
loop_
_entity.id
_entity.type
_entity.pdbx_description
1 polymer ?
#
loop_
_entity_poly.entity_id
_entity_poly.type
_entity_poly.pdbx_seq_one_letter_code
_entity_poly.pdbx_strand_id
1 'polypeptide(L)'
;MYQLSLIFIFISYFLIFSTSSFLLISLAWFFYGMSSAGMTGSLDTYFVKTIKRKHESIKNFNIKNNYSLLFSGLIGGGVGATIYSYIGINIYLLSLLGFIIAFILIQILIPKKIIKLEDRITLEQMLVGLKSLKHNNKLTLNFNITLTAK
;
A
#
# COMPACT_ATOMS: atom_id res chain seq x y z
N MET A 1 9.17 1.36 7.33
CA MET A 1 8.74 1.06 5.94
C MET A 1 7.39 1.70 5.62
N TYR A 2 6.30 1.47 6.37
CA TYR A 2 5.00 2.08 6.07
C TYR A 2 4.99 3.62 6.02
N GLN A 3 5.70 4.28 6.94
CA GLN A 3 5.89 5.73 6.92
C GLN A 3 6.56 6.23 5.63
N LEU A 4 7.47 5.44 5.06
CA LEU A 4 8.13 5.77 3.80
C LEU A 4 7.15 5.67 2.63
N SER A 5 6.22 4.70 2.65
CA SER A 5 5.13 4.62 1.69
C SER A 5 4.24 5.85 1.73
N LEU A 6 3.94 6.38 2.92
CA LEU A 6 3.19 7.63 3.05
C LEU A 6 3.95 8.85 2.51
N ILE A 7 5.27 8.88 2.66
CA ILE A 7 6.08 9.95 2.05
C ILE A 7 6.02 9.83 0.52
N PHE A 8 6.13 8.63 -0.04
CA PHE A 8 6.03 8.44 -1.50
C PHE A 8 4.65 8.80 -2.07
N ILE A 9 3.54 8.46 -1.39
CA ILE A 9 2.21 8.86 -1.88
C ILE A 9 2.00 10.37 -1.76
N PHE A 10 2.54 10.99 -0.71
CA PHE A 10 2.51 12.44 -0.55
C PHE A 10 3.27 13.12 -1.70
N ILE A 11 4.48 12.68 -2.02
CA ILE A 11 5.28 13.21 -3.14
C ILE A 11 4.52 13.03 -4.46
N SER A 12 3.92 11.86 -4.69
CA SER A 12 3.13 11.59 -5.89
C SER A 12 1.99 12.61 -6.06
N TYR A 13 1.16 12.79 -5.04
CA TYR A 13 0.00 13.69 -5.11
C TYR A 13 0.41 15.17 -5.15
N PHE A 14 1.52 15.52 -4.49
CA PHE A 14 2.10 16.86 -4.59
C PHE A 14 2.59 17.17 -6.01
N LEU A 15 3.25 16.21 -6.68
CA LEU A 15 3.67 16.36 -8.06
C LEU A 15 2.47 16.52 -9.00
N ILE A 16 1.42 15.70 -8.83
CA ILE A 16 0.19 15.79 -9.66
C ILE A 16 -0.46 17.18 -9.50
N PHE A 17 -0.47 17.72 -8.29
CA PHE A 17 -1.01 19.06 -8.03
C PHE A 17 -0.16 20.18 -8.64
N SER A 18 1.17 20.06 -8.59
CA SER A 18 2.09 21.16 -8.89
C SER A 18 2.46 21.31 -10.37
N THR A 19 2.09 20.35 -11.23
CA THR A 19 2.56 20.34 -12.63
C THR A 19 1.54 19.81 -13.62
N SER A 20 1.67 20.24 -14.87
CA SER A 20 0.96 19.67 -16.02
C SER A 20 1.90 18.94 -17.00
N SER A 21 3.19 18.85 -16.67
CA SER A 21 4.18 18.18 -17.53
C SER A 21 4.00 16.67 -17.52
N PHE A 22 3.90 16.06 -18.70
CA PHE A 22 3.75 14.61 -18.85
C PHE A 22 4.86 13.82 -18.15
N LEU A 23 6.11 14.28 -18.23
CA LEU A 23 7.25 13.61 -17.59
C LEU A 23 7.12 13.62 -16.06
N LEU A 24 6.72 14.75 -15.47
CA LEU A 24 6.54 14.86 -14.02
C LEU A 24 5.31 14.08 -13.54
N ILE A 25 4.25 14.03 -14.33
CA ILE A 25 3.09 13.17 -14.06
C ILE A 25 3.49 11.70 -14.10
N SER A 26 4.29 11.29 -15.08
CA SER A 26 4.82 9.92 -15.17
C SER A 26 5.67 9.56 -13.95
N LEU A 27 6.50 10.51 -13.49
CA LEU A 27 7.28 10.35 -12.26
C LEU A 27 6.37 10.26 -11.03
N ALA A 28 5.27 11.00 -10.98
CA ALA A 28 4.28 10.90 -9.90
C ALA A 28 3.65 9.50 -9.83
N TRP A 29 3.31 8.90 -10.98
CA TRP A 29 2.81 7.52 -11.06
C TRP A 29 3.86 6.49 -10.60
N PHE A 30 5.14 6.74 -10.89
CA PHE A 30 6.21 5.90 -10.37
C PHE A 30 6.26 5.94 -8.82
N PHE A 31 6.18 7.12 -8.20
CA PHE A 31 6.11 7.25 -6.75
C PHE A 31 4.85 6.61 -6.15
N TYR A 32 3.71 6.72 -6.83
CA TYR A 32 2.48 6.03 -6.44
C TYR A 32 2.68 4.51 -6.39
N GLY A 33 3.34 3.93 -7.41
CA GLY A 33 3.66 2.51 -7.46
C GLY A 33 4.58 2.07 -6.32
N MET A 34 5.64 2.83 -6.05
CA MET A 34 6.54 2.55 -4.92
C MET A 34 5.83 2.63 -3.57
N SER A 35 4.93 3.61 -3.40
CA SER A 35 4.09 3.70 -2.22
C SER A 35 3.24 2.44 -2.03
N SER A 36 2.51 2.04 -3.08
CA SER A 36 1.61 0.87 -3.06
C SER A 36 2.34 -0.42 -2.72
N ALA A 37 3.53 -0.64 -3.31
CA ALA A 37 4.38 -1.79 -2.98
C ALA A 37 4.87 -1.75 -1.53
N GLY A 38 5.24 -0.56 -1.02
CA GLY A 38 5.66 -0.43 0.37
C GLY A 38 4.51 -0.61 1.37
N MET A 39 3.27 -0.18 1.05
CA MET A 39 2.12 -0.36 1.94
C MET A 39 1.82 -1.85 2.15
N THR A 40 1.69 -2.59 1.04
CA THR A 40 1.45 -4.05 1.07
C THR A 40 2.61 -4.83 1.70
N GLY A 41 3.85 -4.43 1.40
CA GLY A 41 5.06 -5.04 1.97
C GLY A 41 5.30 -4.76 3.47
N SER A 42 4.59 -3.79 4.07
CA SER A 42 4.82 -3.41 5.46
C SER A 42 3.60 -3.56 6.36
N LEU A 43 2.56 -2.76 6.15
CA LEU A 43 1.39 -2.72 7.05
C LEU A 43 0.56 -3.99 6.93
N ASP A 44 0.26 -4.45 5.71
CA ASP A 44 -0.52 -5.67 5.50
C ASP A 44 0.22 -6.87 6.08
N THR A 45 1.53 -6.94 5.85
CA THR A 45 2.40 -7.98 6.43
C THR A 45 2.42 -7.92 7.95
N TYR A 46 2.46 -6.73 8.56
CA TYR A 46 2.38 -6.55 10.01
C TYR A 46 1.07 -7.11 10.60
N PHE A 47 -0.07 -6.82 9.97
CA PHE A 47 -1.36 -7.33 10.43
C PHE A 47 -1.46 -8.84 10.24
N VAL A 48 -1.06 -9.38 9.09
CA VAL A 48 -1.05 -10.83 8.86
C VAL A 48 -0.18 -11.56 9.87
N LYS A 49 1.04 -11.06 10.15
CA LYS A 49 1.92 -11.63 11.19
C LYS A 49 1.29 -11.55 12.57
N THR A 50 0.56 -10.48 12.88
CA THR A 50 -0.09 -10.29 14.17
C THR A 50 -1.29 -11.22 14.36
N ILE A 51 -2.13 -11.38 13.34
CA ILE A 51 -3.24 -12.34 13.31
C ILE A 51 -2.73 -13.78 13.45
N LYS A 52 -1.67 -14.14 12.71
CA LYS A 52 -1.01 -15.45 12.84
C LYS A 52 -0.53 -15.73 14.27
N ARG A 53 0.11 -14.76 14.93
CA ARG A 53 0.57 -14.90 16.32
C ARG A 53 -0.58 -15.05 17.32
N LYS A 54 -1.75 -14.51 17.02
CA LYS A 54 -2.96 -14.67 17.83
C LYS A 54 -3.74 -15.95 17.53
N HIS A 55 -3.24 -16.80 16.62
CA HIS A 55 -3.94 -18.00 16.13
C HIS A 55 -5.34 -17.71 15.56
N GLU A 56 -5.56 -16.48 15.08
CA GLU A 56 -6.81 -16.06 14.47
C GLU A 56 -6.85 -16.40 12.96
N SER A 57 -8.06 -16.51 12.42
CA SER A 57 -8.28 -16.80 11.00
C SER A 57 -7.86 -15.63 10.10
N ILE A 58 -6.77 -15.83 9.35
CA ILE A 58 -6.33 -14.90 8.30
C ILE A 58 -7.44 -14.68 7.25
N LYS A 59 -8.20 -15.75 6.94
CA LYS A 59 -9.32 -15.67 5.99
C LYS A 59 -10.37 -14.65 6.47
N ASN A 60 -10.74 -14.70 7.75
CA ASN A 60 -11.75 -13.80 8.30
C ASN A 60 -11.24 -12.36 8.36
N PHE A 61 -9.96 -12.16 8.70
CA PHE A 61 -9.33 -10.85 8.63
C PHE A 61 -9.36 -10.28 7.21
N ASN A 62 -8.96 -11.08 6.20
CA ASN A 62 -8.94 -10.64 4.80
C ASN A 62 -10.33 -10.27 4.30
N ILE A 63 -11.37 -11.04 4.65
CA ILE A 63 -12.76 -10.72 4.29
C ILE A 63 -13.17 -9.37 4.88
N LYS A 64 -12.94 -9.15 6.17
CA LYS A 64 -13.26 -7.87 6.84
C LYS A 64 -12.49 -6.70 6.25
N ASN A 65 -11.19 -6.87 6.02
CA ASN A 65 -10.34 -5.85 5.42
C ASN A 65 -10.82 -5.50 4.00
N ASN A 66 -11.16 -6.50 3.19
CA ASN A 66 -11.67 -6.29 1.84
C ASN A 66 -13.00 -5.53 1.84
N TYR A 67 -13.93 -5.87 2.74
CA TYR A 67 -15.17 -5.09 2.87
C TYR A 67 -14.92 -3.65 3.29
N SER A 68 -13.98 -3.42 4.21
CA SER A 68 -13.57 -2.07 4.60
C SER A 68 -13.03 -1.28 3.41
N LEU A 69 -12.16 -1.89 2.60
CA LEU A 69 -11.61 -1.27 1.39
C LEU A 69 -12.71 -0.95 0.38
N LEU A 70 -13.60 -1.90 0.08
CA LEU A 70 -14.71 -1.68 -0.85
C LEU A 70 -15.64 -0.56 -0.39
N PHE A 71 -16.03 -0.58 0.88
CA PHE A 71 -16.91 0.43 1.45
C PHE A 71 -16.25 1.82 1.46
N SER A 72 -14.96 1.89 1.84
CA SER A 72 -14.19 3.12 1.76
C SER A 72 -14.02 3.64 0.33
N GLY A 73 -13.89 2.75 -0.64
CA GLY A 73 -13.78 3.09 -2.06
C GLY A 73 -15.10 3.62 -2.62
N LEU A 74 -16.24 3.03 -2.22
CA LEU A 74 -17.57 3.50 -2.60
C LEU A 74 -17.86 4.89 -2.03
N ILE A 75 -17.64 5.08 -0.72
CA ILE A 75 -17.85 6.37 -0.07
C ILE A 75 -16.86 7.40 -0.63
N GLY A 76 -15.58 7.04 -0.69
CA GLY A 76 -14.52 7.94 -1.18
C GLY A 76 -14.74 8.33 -2.64
N GLY A 77 -15.17 7.40 -3.49
CA GLY A 77 -15.49 7.67 -4.89
C GLY A 77 -16.72 8.54 -5.05
N GLY A 78 -17.81 8.23 -4.35
CA GLY A 78 -19.05 9.01 -4.41
C GLY A 78 -18.89 10.42 -3.84
N VAL A 79 -18.45 10.51 -2.58
CA VAL A 79 -18.21 11.79 -1.90
C VAL A 79 -17.09 12.57 -2.60
N GLY A 80 -16.02 11.89 -3.03
CA GLY A 80 -14.92 12.50 -3.74
C GLY A 80 -15.33 13.08 -5.08
N ALA A 81 -16.17 12.40 -5.86
CA ALA A 81 -16.69 12.93 -7.12
C ALA A 81 -17.56 14.17 -6.90
N THR A 82 -18.42 14.16 -5.87
CA THR A 82 -19.20 15.34 -5.50
C THR A 82 -18.30 16.50 -5.10
N ILE A 83 -17.32 16.29 -4.21
CA ILE A 83 -16.36 17.32 -3.80
C ILE A 83 -15.58 17.85 -5.00
N TYR A 84 -15.09 16.95 -5.87
CA TYR A 84 -14.34 17.31 -7.07
C TYR A 84 -15.14 18.25 -7.98
N SER A 85 -16.45 18.07 -8.08
CA SER A 85 -17.31 18.96 -8.88
C SER A 85 -17.27 20.42 -8.40
N TYR A 86 -17.00 20.67 -7.12
CA TYR A 86 -16.92 22.01 -6.53
C TYR A 86 -15.50 22.59 -6.50
N ILE A 87 -14.47 21.78 -6.21
CA ILE A 87 -13.11 22.27 -5.95
C ILE A 87 -12.09 21.88 -7.03
N GLY A 88 -12.48 21.03 -7.99
CA GLY A 88 -11.64 20.56 -9.10
C GLY A 88 -10.32 19.97 -8.62
N ILE A 89 -9.22 20.42 -9.25
CA ILE A 89 -7.85 19.96 -8.95
C ILE A 89 -7.45 20.18 -7.48
N ASN A 90 -8.08 21.10 -6.76
CA ASN A 90 -7.74 21.33 -5.35
C ASN A 90 -8.10 20.14 -4.45
N ILE A 91 -8.81 19.13 -4.94
CA ILE A 91 -9.03 17.86 -4.22
C ILE A 91 -7.72 17.19 -3.81
N TYR A 92 -6.63 17.38 -4.57
CA TYR A 92 -5.32 16.85 -4.22
C TYR A 92 -4.79 17.43 -2.90
N LEU A 93 -5.10 18.70 -2.58
CA LEU A 93 -4.73 19.30 -1.29
C LEU A 93 -5.45 18.61 -0.12
N LEU A 94 -6.71 18.23 -0.30
CA LEU A 94 -7.47 17.48 0.69
C LEU A 94 -6.83 16.10 0.94
N SER A 95 -6.38 15.42 -0.13
CA SER A 95 -5.64 14.17 -0.01
C SER A 95 -4.32 14.34 0.74
N LEU A 96 -3.55 15.40 0.45
CA LEU A 96 -2.29 15.70 1.14
C LEU A 96 -2.51 15.88 2.66
N LEU A 97 -3.55 16.60 3.07
CA LEU A 97 -3.95 16.71 4.48
C LEU A 97 -4.30 15.33 5.07
N GLY A 98 -5.04 14.51 4.33
CA GLY A 98 -5.36 13.14 4.72
C GLY A 98 -4.11 12.28 4.98
N PHE A 99 -3.07 12.40 4.15
CA PHE A 99 -1.81 11.68 4.34
C PHE A 99 -1.05 12.15 5.58
N ILE A 100 -1.06 13.45 5.89
CA ILE A 100 -0.47 13.99 7.12
C ILE A 100 -1.19 13.43 8.35
N ILE A 101 -2.52 13.43 8.34
CA ILE A 101 -3.33 12.86 9.42
C ILE A 101 -3.02 11.37 9.58
N ALA A 102 -2.97 10.62 8.48
CA ALA A 102 -2.61 9.20 8.52
C ALA A 102 -1.22 8.99 9.12
N PHE A 103 -0.23 9.79 8.72
CA PHE A 103 1.13 9.73 9.23
C PHE A 103 1.18 9.91 10.76
N ILE A 104 0.42 10.87 11.29
CA ILE A 104 0.31 11.13 12.73
C ILE A 104 -0.40 9.95 13.44
N LEU A 105 -1.55 9.51 12.91
CA LEU A 105 -2.32 8.40 13.49
C LEU A 105 -1.48 7.14 13.64
N ILE A 106 -0.64 6.82 12.65
CA ILE A 106 0.24 5.65 12.71
C ILE A 106 1.23 5.75 13.86
N GLN A 107 1.81 6.93 14.10
CA GLN A 107 2.77 7.12 15.18
C GLN A 107 2.13 6.91 16.56
N ILE A 108 0.84 7.24 16.68
CA ILE A 108 0.09 7.13 17.93
C ILE A 108 -0.47 5.72 18.13
N LEU A 109 -1.14 5.15 17.11
CA LEU A 109 -1.90 3.91 17.23
C LEU A 109 -1.05 2.64 17.06
N ILE A 110 0.02 2.68 16.25
CA ILE A 110 0.85 1.50 16.03
C ILE A 110 1.95 1.50 17.08
N PRO A 111 1.91 0.60 18.09
CA PRO A 111 2.93 0.56 19.10
C PRO A 111 4.29 0.31 18.44
N LYS A 112 5.28 1.12 18.82
CA LYS A 112 6.69 0.87 18.48
C LYS A 112 7.11 -0.43 19.15
N LYS A 113 6.80 -1.57 18.52
CA LYS A 113 7.51 -2.81 18.85
C LYS A 113 8.96 -2.55 18.50
N ILE A 114 9.83 -2.60 19.50
CA ILE A 114 11.26 -2.83 19.29
C ILE A 114 11.31 -4.21 18.64
N ILE A 115 11.27 -4.23 17.31
CA ILE A 115 11.59 -5.42 16.55
C ILE A 115 13.05 -5.63 16.92
N LYS A 116 13.37 -6.65 17.75
CA LYS A 116 14.73 -7.19 17.82
C LYS A 116 15.16 -7.29 16.36
N LEU A 117 16.28 -6.69 15.97
CA LEU A 117 16.79 -6.79 14.60
C LEU A 117 16.88 -8.27 14.26
N GLU A 118 15.80 -8.81 13.72
CA GLU A 118 15.71 -10.14 13.15
C GLU A 118 16.65 -10.06 11.96
N ASP A 119 17.57 -11.02 11.89
CA ASP A 119 18.80 -10.97 11.10
C ASP A 119 18.61 -10.25 9.78
N ARG A 120 19.52 -9.30 9.48
CA ARG A 120 19.49 -8.57 8.20
C ARG A 120 19.46 -9.60 7.07
N ILE A 121 18.30 -9.75 6.44
CA ILE A 121 18.15 -10.62 5.27
C ILE A 121 19.07 -10.05 4.19
N THR A 122 20.04 -10.84 3.74
CA THR A 122 20.96 -10.41 2.69
C THR A 122 20.28 -10.47 1.33
N LEU A 123 20.77 -9.66 0.37
CA LEU A 123 20.28 -9.70 -1.00
C LEU A 123 20.39 -11.10 -1.61
N GLU A 124 21.42 -11.85 -1.25
CA GLU A 124 21.57 -13.25 -1.67
C GLU A 124 20.44 -14.14 -1.16
N GLN A 125 20.06 -14.03 0.12
CA GLN A 125 18.94 -14.79 0.67
C GLN A 125 17.62 -14.42 -0.01
N MET A 126 17.42 -13.13 -0.33
CA MET A 126 16.25 -12.68 -1.11
C MET A 126 16.26 -13.29 -2.52
N LEU A 127 17.40 -13.27 -3.23
CA LEU A 127 17.54 -13.81 -4.58
C LEU A 127 17.35 -15.33 -4.61
N VAL A 128 17.89 -16.06 -3.63
CA VAL A 128 17.70 -17.51 -3.48
C VAL A 128 16.23 -17.82 -3.19
N GLY A 129 15.57 -17.04 -2.32
CA GLY A 129 14.14 -17.15 -2.08
C GLY A 129 13.29 -16.89 -3.32
N LEU A 130 13.63 -15.90 -4.14
CA LEU A 130 12.95 -15.64 -5.41
C LEU A 130 13.15 -16.79 -6.40
N LYS A 131 14.38 -17.34 -6.47
CA LYS A 131 14.70 -18.47 -7.35
C LYS A 131 13.93 -19.73 -6.96
N SER A 132 13.77 -20.00 -5.66
CA SER A 132 13.01 -21.15 -5.17
C SER A 132 11.51 -21.00 -5.42
N LEU A 133 10.96 -19.77 -5.33
CA LEU A 133 9.57 -19.49 -5.68
C LEU A 133 9.27 -19.74 -7.17
N LYS A 134 10.20 -19.37 -8.07
CA LYS A 134 10.07 -19.63 -9.52
C LYS A 134 9.98 -21.13 -9.84
N HIS A 135 10.62 -21.97 -9.04
CA HIS A 135 10.64 -23.42 -9.23
C HIS A 135 9.44 -24.15 -8.61
N ASN A 136 8.58 -23.42 -7.88
CA ASN A 136 7.39 -24.01 -7.27
C ASN A 136 6.23 -24.08 -8.28
N ASN A 137 6.07 -25.23 -8.93
CA ASN A 137 5.08 -25.47 -9.99
C ASN A 137 3.65 -25.05 -9.61
N LYS A 138 3.23 -25.21 -8.34
CA LYS A 138 1.88 -24.82 -7.90
C LYS A 138 1.70 -23.30 -7.84
N LEU A 139 2.74 -22.58 -7.40
CA LEU A 139 2.73 -21.12 -7.37
C LEU A 139 2.84 -20.55 -8.79
N THR A 140 3.73 -21.08 -9.62
CA THR A 140 3.91 -20.64 -11.01
C THR A 140 2.64 -20.86 -11.84
N LEU A 141 1.96 -21.99 -11.65
CA LEU A 141 0.66 -22.25 -12.30
C LEU A 141 -0.40 -21.24 -11.88
N ASN A 142 -0.59 -21.01 -10.57
CA ASN A 142 -1.57 -20.05 -10.06
C ASN A 142 -1.27 -18.62 -10.53
N PHE A 143 0.01 -18.24 -10.62
CA PHE A 143 0.43 -16.94 -11.13
C PHE A 143 0.09 -16.79 -12.62
N ASN A 144 0.39 -17.81 -13.43
CA ASN A 144 0.09 -17.80 -14.86
C ASN A 144 -1.42 -17.73 -15.12
N ILE A 145 -2.23 -18.50 -14.39
CA ILE A 145 -3.69 -18.46 -14.52
C ILE A 145 -4.22 -17.06 -14.19
N THR A 146 -3.68 -16.40 -13.15
CA THR A 146 -4.09 -15.05 -12.75
C THR A 146 -3.70 -13.99 -13.80
N LEU A 147 -2.56 -14.16 -14.48
CA LEU A 147 -2.12 -13.27 -15.56
C LEU A 147 -2.92 -13.46 -16.85
N THR A 148 -3.38 -14.67 -17.15
CA THR A 148 -4.22 -14.95 -18.33
C THR A 148 -5.70 -14.65 -18.13
N ALA A 149 -6.15 -14.42 -16.89
CA ALA A 149 -7.54 -14.12 -16.55
C ALA A 149 -7.86 -12.61 -16.47
N LYS A 150 -6.88 -11.74 -16.74
CA LYS A 150 -7.06 -10.29 -16.93
C LYS A 150 -7.04 -9.95 -18.40
#